data_AF-A0A2Z3JL10-F1
#
_entry.id   AF-A0A2Z3JL10-F1
#
_cell.length_a   1.000
_cell.length_b   1.000
_cell.length_c   1.000
_cell.angle_alpha   90.00
_cell.angle_beta   90.00
_cell.angle_gamma   90.00
#
_symmetry.space_group_name_H-M   'P 1'
#
loop_
_entity.id
_entity.type
_entity.pdbx_description
1 polymer ?
#
loop_
_entity_poly.entity_id
_entity_poly.type
_entity_poly.pdbx_seq_one_letter_code
_entity_poly.pdbx_strand_id
1 'polypeptide(L)'
;MAAYTLRVLKMALQQGVRWQMLPRNVADAVKAPKVERKEMQVRDKQQGLTFLQATEPHPWHAAFYLALMTGMRRGELAELKWKDLDLARVRLTVKNNLVETIGECIPGKNGWAKPPCPR
;
A
#
# COMPACT_ATOMS: atom_id res chain seq x y z
N MET A 1 17.98 -0.25 1.00
CA MET A 1 18.05 -1.57 0.32
C MET A 1 18.75 -2.62 1.18
N ALA A 2 19.99 -2.40 1.65
CA ALA A 2 20.75 -3.41 2.41
C ALA A 2 20.03 -4.02 3.63
N ALA A 3 19.33 -3.22 4.44
CA ALA A 3 18.55 -3.74 5.58
C ALA A 3 17.40 -4.67 5.16
N TYR A 4 16.74 -4.37 4.05
CA TYR A 4 15.65 -5.18 3.51
C TYR A 4 16.19 -6.51 3.00
N THR A 5 17.26 -6.48 2.21
CA THR A 5 17.92 -7.69 1.69
C THR A 5 18.39 -8.60 2.81
N LEU A 6 19.04 -8.06 3.85
CA LEU A 6 19.46 -8.86 5.00
C LEU A 6 18.27 -9.49 5.72
N ARG A 7 17.14 -8.78 5.86
CA ARG A 7 15.92 -9.33 6.46
C ARG A 7 15.36 -10.50 5.65
N VAL A 8 15.26 -10.34 4.32
CA VAL A 8 14.77 -11.41 3.42
C VAL A 8 15.71 -12.62 3.48
N LEU A 9 17.02 -12.39 3.46
CA LEU A 9 18.03 -13.45 3.54
C LEU A 9 17.96 -14.19 4.88
N LYS A 10 17.83 -13.46 6.00
CA LYS A 10 17.61 -14.07 7.33
C LYS A 10 16.38 -14.96 7.32
N MET A 11 15.27 -14.52 6.75
CA MET A 11 14.04 -15.32 6.66
C MET A 11 14.22 -16.58 5.83
N ALA A 12 14.89 -16.48 4.67
CA ALA A 12 15.15 -17.63 3.79
C ALA A 12 16.08 -18.66 4.45
N LEU A 13 17.18 -18.22 5.05
CA LEU A 13 18.12 -19.11 5.75
C LEU A 13 17.48 -19.74 7.00
N GLN A 14 16.63 -18.99 7.72
CA GLN A 14 15.86 -19.54 8.83
C GLN A 14 14.90 -20.65 8.38
N GLN A 15 14.36 -20.55 7.16
CA GLN A 15 13.57 -21.63 6.57
C GLN A 15 14.45 -22.86 6.29
N GLY A 16 15.67 -22.68 5.75
CA GLY A 16 16.62 -23.78 5.52
C GLY A 16 17.05 -24.49 6.81
N VAL A 17 17.20 -23.76 7.93
CA VAL A 17 17.45 -24.37 9.24
C VAL A 17 16.25 -25.17 9.74
N ARG A 18 15.02 -24.65 9.57
CA ARG A 18 13.79 -25.39 9.93
C ARG A 18 13.62 -26.68 9.12
N TRP A 19 14.06 -26.68 7.87
CA TRP A 19 14.10 -27.88 7.02
C TRP A 19 15.32 -28.77 7.27
N GLN A 20 16.15 -28.45 8.27
CA GLN A 20 17.38 -29.17 8.60
C GLN A 20 18.39 -29.25 7.44
N MET A 21 18.26 -28.39 6.43
CA MET A 21 19.21 -28.29 5.31
C MET A 21 20.45 -27.48 5.70
N LEU A 22 20.30 -26.60 6.69
CA LEU A 22 21.38 -25.79 7.24
C LEU A 22 21.47 -26.05 8.75
N PRO A 23 22.67 -26.24 9.30
CA PRO A 23 22.84 -26.43 10.74
C PRO A 23 22.55 -25.15 11.54
N ARG A 24 22.72 -23.97 10.93
CA ARG A 24 22.44 -22.66 11.56
C ARG A 24 22.25 -21.55 10.53
N ASN A 25 21.62 -20.45 10.95
CA ASN A 25 21.41 -19.27 10.13
C ASN A 25 22.63 -18.33 10.19
N VAL A 26 23.44 -18.29 9.13
CA VAL A 26 24.65 -17.46 9.09
C VAL A 26 24.35 -15.95 9.03
N ALA A 27 23.19 -15.55 8.52
CA ALA A 27 22.85 -14.14 8.43
C ALA A 27 22.58 -13.51 9.80
N ASP A 28 22.32 -14.30 10.85
CA ASP A 28 22.09 -13.77 12.20
C ASP A 28 23.32 -13.13 12.83
N ALA A 29 24.52 -13.56 12.45
CA ALA A 29 25.76 -12.94 12.89
C ALA A 29 26.01 -11.56 12.24
N VAL A 30 25.26 -11.20 11.20
CA VAL A 30 25.44 -9.93 10.49
C VAL A 30 24.66 -8.83 11.20
N LYS A 31 25.38 -7.77 11.59
CA LYS A 31 24.79 -6.55 12.14
C LYS A 31 24.01 -5.81 11.06
N ALA A 32 22.73 -5.55 11.30
CA ALA A 32 21.90 -4.81 10.36
C ALA A 32 22.39 -3.36 10.21
N PRO A 33 22.41 -2.81 8.98
CA PRO A 33 22.70 -1.40 8.78
C PRO A 33 21.63 -0.55 9.46
N LYS A 34 22.04 0.55 10.09
CA LYS A 34 21.12 1.47 10.76
C LYS A 34 20.22 2.11 9.71
N VAL A 35 18.91 1.89 9.82
CA VAL A 35 17.93 2.56 8.99
C VAL A 35 17.49 3.81 9.72
N GLU A 36 17.88 4.97 9.21
CA GLU A 36 17.32 6.23 9.67
C GLU A 36 15.86 6.29 9.23
N ARG A 37 14.95 6.25 10.22
CA ARG A 37 13.54 6.50 9.97
C ARG A 37 13.39 8.00 9.82
N LYS A 38 13.06 8.46 8.61
CA LYS A 38 12.57 9.82 8.42
C LYS A 38 11.27 9.93 9.22
N GLU A 39 11.20 10.90 10.11
CA GLU A 39 9.95 11.22 10.79
C GLU A 39 8.90 11.59 9.74
N MET A 40 7.75 10.94 9.84
CA MET A 40 6.62 11.28 8.99
C MET A 40 6.06 12.61 9.48
N GLN A 41 6.22 13.66 8.69
CA GLN A 41 5.57 14.93 8.96
C GLN A 41 4.07 14.78 8.72
N VAL A 42 3.33 14.58 9.81
CA VAL A 42 1.88 14.54 9.79
C VAL A 42 1.39 15.99 9.73
N ARG A 43 0.54 16.29 8.75
CA ARG A 43 -0.10 17.61 8.66
C ARG A 43 -1.07 17.80 9.80
N ASP A 44 -1.10 19.01 10.35
CA ASP A 44 -2.12 19.36 11.34
C ASP A 44 -3.51 19.45 10.69
N LYS A 45 -4.55 19.53 11.54
CA LYS A 45 -5.95 19.60 11.08
C LYS A 45 -6.19 20.83 10.19
N GLN A 46 -5.59 21.97 10.52
CA GLN A 46 -5.77 23.22 9.79
C GLN A 46 -5.15 23.13 8.39
N GLN A 47 -3.95 22.57 8.29
CA GLN A 47 -3.27 22.27 7.03
C GLN A 47 -4.05 21.29 6.16
N GLY A 48 -4.74 20.32 6.78
CA GLY A 48 -5.66 19.41 6.08
C GLY A 48 -6.85 20.15 5.46
N LEU A 49 -7.48 21.06 6.22
CA LEU A 49 -8.59 21.87 5.73
C LEU A 49 -8.15 22.84 4.63
N THR A 50 -7.03 23.54 4.80
CA THR A 50 -6.46 24.42 3.77
C THR A 50 -6.15 23.66 2.49
N PHE A 51 -5.65 22.42 2.61
CA PHE A 51 -5.45 21.56 1.46
C PHE A 51 -6.76 21.21 0.75
N LEU A 52 -7.81 20.83 1.50
CA LEU A 52 -9.11 20.52 0.90
C LEU A 52 -9.70 21.73 0.16
N GLN A 53 -9.66 22.92 0.76
CA GLN A 53 -10.10 24.17 0.12
C GLN A 53 -9.34 24.43 -1.19
N ALA A 54 -8.01 24.26 -1.19
CA ALA A 54 -7.21 24.42 -2.40
C ALA A 54 -7.53 23.39 -3.50
N THR A 55 -8.11 22.24 -3.14
CA THR A 55 -8.47 21.19 -4.10
C THR A 55 -9.90 21.28 -4.64
N GLU A 56 -10.74 22.20 -4.15
CA GLU A 56 -12.13 22.35 -4.63
C GLU A 56 -12.28 22.43 -6.17
N PRO A 57 -11.45 23.21 -6.91
CA PRO A 57 -11.56 23.24 -8.37
C PRO A 57 -10.93 22.02 -9.07
N HIS A 58 -10.27 21.13 -8.32
CA HIS A 58 -9.54 19.99 -8.89
C HIS A 58 -10.49 18.80 -9.14
N PRO A 59 -10.43 18.12 -10.29
CA PRO A 59 -11.29 16.96 -10.60
C PRO A 59 -11.25 15.84 -9.56
N TRP A 60 -10.14 15.72 -8.82
CA TRP A 60 -9.94 14.69 -7.78
C TRP A 60 -10.30 15.15 -6.36
N HIS A 61 -10.97 16.29 -6.21
CA HIS A 61 -11.39 16.80 -4.89
C HIS A 61 -12.09 15.74 -4.05
N ALA A 62 -13.07 15.03 -4.63
CA ALA A 62 -13.82 13.97 -3.94
C ALA A 62 -12.90 12.83 -3.45
N ALA A 63 -11.87 12.47 -4.22
CA ALA A 63 -10.92 11.43 -3.81
C ALA A 63 -10.05 11.89 -2.63
N PHE A 64 -9.60 13.15 -2.63
CA PHE A 64 -8.85 13.73 -1.52
C PHE A 64 -9.71 13.88 -0.26
N TYR A 65 -10.96 14.31 -0.43
CA TYR A 65 -11.94 14.40 0.66
C TYR A 65 -12.16 13.05 1.33
N LEU A 66 -12.42 12.01 0.54
CA LEU A 66 -12.58 10.66 1.05
C LEU A 66 -11.29 10.17 1.73
N ALA A 67 -10.13 10.34 1.11
CA ALA A 67 -8.85 9.93 1.70
C ALA A 67 -8.63 10.53 3.11
N LEU A 68 -8.94 11.82 3.29
CA LEU A 68 -8.77 12.50 4.56
C LEU A 68 -9.84 12.13 5.60
N MET A 69 -11.08 11.94 5.18
CA MET A 69 -12.19 11.64 6.10
C MET A 69 -12.25 10.17 6.51
N THR A 70 -11.85 9.25 5.64
CA THR A 70 -12.02 7.79 5.85
C THR A 70 -10.70 7.08 6.06
N GLY A 71 -9.57 7.69 5.71
CA GLY A 71 -8.25 7.07 5.80
C GLY A 71 -7.98 5.99 4.76
N MET A 72 -8.78 5.92 3.70
CA MET A 72 -8.61 4.92 2.64
C MET A 72 -7.27 5.05 1.92
N ARG A 73 -6.71 3.90 1.52
CA ARG A 73 -5.47 3.87 0.74
C ARG A 73 -5.74 4.27 -0.72
N ARG A 74 -4.73 4.84 -1.38
CA ARG A 74 -4.83 5.29 -2.78
C ARG A 74 -5.40 4.24 -3.73
N GLY A 75 -4.97 2.99 -3.63
CA GLY A 75 -5.47 1.92 -4.51
C GLY A 75 -6.89 1.45 -4.17
N GLU A 76 -7.33 1.63 -2.92
CA GLU A 76 -8.72 1.38 -2.52
C GLU A 76 -9.65 2.47 -3.09
N LEU A 77 -9.22 3.73 -3.06
CA LEU A 77 -9.94 4.85 -3.70
C LEU A 77 -10.00 4.69 -5.22
N ALA A 78 -8.89 4.25 -5.84
CA ALA A 78 -8.81 4.06 -7.28
C ALA A 78 -9.70 2.91 -7.79
N GLU A 79 -10.03 1.92 -6.96
CA GLU A 79 -10.93 0.82 -7.32
C GLU A 79 -12.36 0.97 -6.76
N LEU A 80 -12.68 2.12 -6.15
CA LEU A 80 -14.00 2.39 -5.59
C LEU A 80 -15.04 2.53 -6.72
N LYS A 81 -16.13 1.76 -6.64
CA LYS A 81 -17.21 1.76 -7.64
C LYS A 81 -18.50 2.33 -7.05
N TRP A 82 -19.33 2.94 -7.88
CA TRP A 82 -20.64 3.48 -7.47
C TRP A 82 -21.53 2.46 -6.76
N LYS A 83 -21.48 1.17 -7.16
CA LYS A 83 -22.22 0.08 -6.53
C LYS A 83 -21.81 -0.23 -5.09
N ASP A 84 -20.63 0.24 -4.67
CA ASP A 84 -20.10 0.03 -3.32
C ASP A 84 -20.42 1.22 -2.39
N LEU A 85 -21.15 2.22 -2.90
CA LEU A 85 -21.65 3.37 -2.16
C LEU A 85 -23.14 3.22 -1.87
N ASP A 86 -23.51 3.26 -0.60
CA ASP A 86 -24.89 3.38 -0.12
C ASP A 86 -25.08 4.80 0.41
N LEU A 87 -25.53 5.69 -0.46
CA LEU A 87 -25.74 7.10 -0.13
C LEU A 87 -26.93 7.30 0.82
N ALA A 88 -27.94 6.43 0.76
CA ALA A 88 -29.09 6.50 1.65
C ALA A 88 -28.69 6.22 3.11
N ARG A 89 -27.70 5.35 3.33
CA ARG A 89 -27.17 5.03 4.65
C ARG A 89 -25.87 5.74 5.00
N VAL A 90 -25.36 6.59 4.10
CA VAL A 90 -24.07 7.28 4.23
C VAL A 90 -22.94 6.28 4.53
N ARG A 91 -22.87 5.21 3.74
CA ARG A 91 -21.84 4.17 3.87
C ARG A 91 -21.13 3.92 2.56
N LEU A 92 -19.84 3.62 2.66
CA LEU A 92 -19.05 3.07 1.57
C LEU A 92 -18.42 1.76 2.02
N THR A 93 -18.28 0.81 1.11
CA THR A 93 -17.68 -0.50 1.38
C THR A 93 -16.40 -0.67 0.57
N VAL A 94 -15.27 -0.84 1.27
CA VAL A 94 -13.99 -1.11 0.61
C VAL A 94 -13.84 -2.61 0.36
N LYS A 95 -13.88 -3.04 -0.91
CA LYS A 95 -13.79 -4.46 -1.29
C LYS A 95 -12.49 -4.83 -2.01
N ASN A 96 -11.96 -3.93 -2.83
CA ASN A 96 -10.84 -4.21 -3.71
C ASN A 96 -9.76 -3.11 -3.60
N ASN A 97 -8.59 -3.41 -4.16
CA ASN A 97 -7.45 -2.52 -4.18
C ASN A 97 -6.75 -2.60 -5.54
N LEU A 98 -6.67 -1.47 -6.23
CA LEU A 98 -5.98 -1.38 -7.50
C LEU A 98 -4.48 -1.28 -7.25
N VAL A 99 -3.74 -2.20 -7.86
CA VAL A 99 -2.29 -2.25 -7.82
C VAL A 99 -1.82 -2.24 -9.25
N GLU A 100 -1.01 -1.24 -9.59
CA GLU A 100 -0.29 -1.16 -10.85
C GLU A 100 1.11 -1.74 -10.64
N THR A 101 1.48 -2.70 -11.48
CA THR A 101 2.79 -3.34 -11.47
C THR A 101 3.47 -3.09 -12.80
N ILE A 102 4.70 -2.58 -12.77
CA ILE A 102 5.53 -2.47 -13.97
C ILE A 102 6.05 -3.88 -14.29
N GLY A 103 5.39 -4.58 -15.22
CA GLY A 103 5.68 -5.96 -15.59
C GLY A 103 4.53 -6.63 -16.35
N GLU A 104 4.71 -7.89 -16.76
CA GLU A 104 3.64 -8.66 -17.40
C GLU A 104 2.42 -8.81 -16.48
N CYS A 105 1.22 -8.72 -17.07
CA CYS A 105 -0.04 -8.86 -16.35
C CYS A 105 -0.16 -10.29 -15.79
N ILE A 106 0.08 -10.45 -14.48
CA ILE A 106 -0.22 -11.69 -13.79
C ILE A 106 -1.72 -11.69 -13.46
N PRO A 107 -2.51 -12.69 -13.92
CA PRO A 107 -3.92 -12.77 -13.59
C PRO A 107 -4.09 -12.83 -12.06
N GLY A 108 -4.86 -11.89 -11.52
CA GLY A 108 -5.18 -11.87 -10.09
C GLY A 108 -5.92 -13.14 -9.69
N LYS A 109 -5.89 -13.48 -8.39
CA LYS A 109 -6.50 -14.70 -7.80
C LYS A 109 -8.00 -14.90 -8.10
N ASN A 110 -8.66 -13.94 -8.75
CA ASN A 110 -10.10 -13.93 -9.01
C ASN A 110 -10.43 -14.16 -10.50
N GLY A 111 -9.47 -14.57 -11.34
CA GLY A 111 -9.73 -14.96 -12.74
C GLY A 111 -9.99 -13.80 -13.71
N TRP A 112 -9.88 -12.54 -13.25
CA TRP A 112 -9.95 -11.37 -14.12
C TRP A 112 -8.54 -10.95 -14.50
N ALA A 113 -8.22 -11.02 -15.81
CA ALA A 113 -7.16 -10.20 -16.36
C ALA A 113 -7.53 -8.73 -16.08
N LYS A 114 -6.76 -8.03 -15.24
CA LYS A 114 -6.96 -6.59 -15.07
C LYS A 114 -6.73 -5.96 -16.45
N PRO A 115 -7.60 -5.04 -16.93
CA PRO A 115 -7.38 -4.36 -18.20
C PRO A 115 -5.97 -3.73 -18.19
N PRO A 116 -5.26 -3.70 -19.33
CA PRO A 116 -3.95 -3.09 -19.40
C PRO A 116 -4.04 -1.65 -18.90
N CYS A 117 -3.08 -1.26 -18.05
CA CYS A 117 -3.06 0.07 -17.45
C CYS A 117 -3.14 1.13 -18.56
N PRO A 118 -4.10 2.07 -18.51
CA PRO A 118 -4.16 3.14 -19.49
C PRO A 118 -2.88 3.98 -19.38
N ARG A 119 -2.21 4.19 -20.52
CA ARG A 119 -1.04 5.07 -20.63
C ARG A 119 -1.40 6.53 -20.36
#